data_AF-A0A5K1FQ79-F1
#
_entry.id   AF-A0A5K1FQ79-F1
#
_cell.length_a   1.000
_cell.length_b   1.000
_cell.length_c   1.000
_cell.angle_alpha   90.00
_cell.angle_beta   90.00
_cell.angle_gamma   90.00
#
_symmetry.space_group_name_H-M   'P 1'
#
loop_
_entity.id
_entity.type
_entity.pdbx_description
1 polymer ?
#
loop_
_entity_poly.entity_id
_entity_poly.type
_entity_poly.pdbx_seq_one_letter_code
_entity_poly.pdbx_strand_id
1 'polypeptide(L)'
;EDLPIALRKGVRSCTQHPIGNFVSYSRLSTDYKCFVSSLAVVVIPRNATEAQGDTKWSHAMKEELEALDRNQTWEVVDIPEAADLVGS
;
A
#
# COMPACT_ATOMS: atom_id res chain seq x y z
N GLU A 1 -26.74 12.47 18.12
CA GLU A 1 -26.02 11.17 18.14
C GLU A 1 -25.44 10.87 16.76
N ASP A 2 -24.40 11.62 16.36
CA ASP A 2 -23.67 11.45 15.10
C ASP A 2 -22.38 10.69 15.36
N LEU A 3 -22.52 9.39 15.61
CA LEU A 3 -21.34 8.52 15.74
C LEU A 3 -20.67 8.32 14.36
N PRO A 4 -19.33 8.24 14.32
CA PRO A 4 -18.56 7.96 13.11
C PRO A 4 -19.10 6.75 12.33
N ILE A 5 -19.07 6.81 11.00
CA ILE A 5 -19.59 5.76 10.10
C ILE A 5 -19.01 4.37 10.44
N ALA A 6 -17.74 4.34 10.86
CA ALA A 6 -17.04 3.12 11.28
C ALA A 6 -17.63 2.46 12.54
N LEU A 7 -18.21 3.24 13.47
CA LEU A 7 -18.89 2.72 14.65
C LEU A 7 -20.35 2.36 14.36
N ARG A 8 -20.97 3.00 13.36
CA ARG A 8 -22.33 2.71 12.92
C ARG A 8 -22.43 1.40 12.12
N LYS A 9 -21.37 1.02 11.41
CA LYS A 9 -21.27 -0.28 10.73
C LYS A 9 -20.40 -1.23 11.55
N GLY A 10 -21.02 -2.22 12.21
CA GLY A 10 -20.30 -3.29 12.90
C GLY A 10 -19.33 -4.05 11.98
N VAL A 11 -18.39 -4.78 12.57
CA VAL A 11 -17.38 -5.57 11.85
C VAL A 11 -18.09 -6.54 10.90
N ARG A 12 -17.87 -6.34 9.60
CA ARG A 12 -18.43 -7.22 8.58
C ARG A 12 -17.60 -8.50 8.51
N SER A 13 -18.24 -9.66 8.70
CA SER A 13 -17.64 -10.94 8.31
C SER A 13 -17.58 -10.99 6.78
N CYS A 14 -16.41 -10.72 6.22
CA CYS A 14 -16.24 -10.46 4.80
C CYS A 14 -15.85 -11.70 3.97
N THR A 15 -15.54 -12.86 4.57
CA THR A 15 -15.13 -14.04 3.80
C THR A 15 -15.65 -15.35 4.41
N GLN A 16 -16.57 -16.03 3.72
CA GLN A 16 -17.02 -17.38 4.10
C GLN A 16 -15.93 -18.44 3.83
N HIS A 17 -14.98 -18.12 2.95
CA HIS A 17 -13.90 -19.02 2.54
C HIS A 17 -12.56 -18.28 2.60
N PRO A 18 -11.90 -18.22 3.78
CA PRO A 18 -10.57 -17.64 3.89
C PRO A 18 -9.58 -18.36 2.97
N ILE A 19 -8.89 -17.62 2.11
CA ILE A 19 -7.94 -18.19 1.14
C ILE A 19 -6.80 -18.96 1.82
N GLY A 20 -6.39 -18.53 3.02
CA GLY A 20 -5.36 -19.19 3.82
C GLY A 20 -5.69 -20.64 4.21
N ASN A 21 -6.97 -21.04 4.16
CA ASN A 21 -7.36 -22.43 4.44
C ASN A 21 -7.07 -23.39 3.27
N PHE A 22 -6.85 -22.86 2.06
CA PHE A 22 -6.69 -23.65 0.84
C PHE A 22 -5.34 -23.43 0.12
N VAL A 23 -4.61 -22.38 0.48
CA VAL A 23 -3.28 -22.10 -0.06
C VAL A 23 -2.22 -22.77 0.83
N SER A 24 -1.38 -23.62 0.23
CA SER A 24 -0.21 -24.21 0.93
C SER A 24 1.00 -24.28 0.02
N TYR A 25 2.19 -24.14 0.61
CA TYR A 25 3.46 -24.31 -0.09
C TYR A 25 3.94 -25.77 -0.11
N SER A 26 3.18 -26.71 0.44
CA SER A 26 3.61 -28.11 0.66
C SER A 26 4.07 -28.82 -0.64
N ARG A 27 3.35 -28.58 -1.75
CA ARG A 27 3.56 -29.21 -3.06
C ARG A 27 4.58 -28.50 -3.96
N LEU A 28 5.14 -27.37 -3.51
CA LEU A 28 6.17 -26.67 -4.27
C LEU A 28 7.51 -27.42 -4.21
N SER A 29 8.27 -27.36 -5.30
CA SER A 29 9.66 -27.82 -5.31
C SER A 29 10.51 -27.02 -4.33
N THR A 30 11.64 -27.59 -3.91
CA THR A 30 12.58 -26.94 -2.99
C THR A 30 13.06 -25.60 -3.54
N ASP A 31 13.45 -25.54 -4.81
CA ASP A 31 13.93 -24.32 -5.47
C ASP A 31 12.87 -23.23 -5.47
N TYR A 32 11.62 -23.61 -5.74
CA TYR A 32 10.52 -22.64 -5.77
C TYR A 32 10.12 -22.17 -4.36
N LYS A 33 10.21 -23.04 -3.35
CA LYS A 33 10.05 -22.62 -1.93
C LYS A 33 11.12 -21.60 -1.54
N CYS A 34 12.37 -21.82 -1.95
CA CYS A 34 13.47 -20.89 -1.71
C CYS A 34 13.20 -19.53 -2.36
N PHE A 35 12.77 -19.53 -3.62
CA PHE A 35 12.38 -18.33 -4.34
C PHE A 35 11.21 -17.57 -3.68
N VAL A 36 10.12 -18.26 -3.32
CA VAL A 36 8.98 -17.60 -2.64
C VAL A 36 9.40 -17.02 -1.29
N SER A 37 10.27 -17.73 -0.56
CA SER A 37 10.79 -17.26 0.72
C SER A 37 11.66 -16.01 0.57
N SER A 38 12.46 -15.92 -0.50
CA SER A 38 13.27 -14.72 -0.75
C SER A 38 12.41 -13.49 -1.07
N LEU A 39 11.26 -13.69 -1.73
CA LEU A 39 10.28 -12.62 -1.95
C LEU A 39 9.62 -12.16 -0.65
N ALA A 40 9.32 -13.10 0.26
CA ALA A 40 8.66 -12.79 1.53
C ALA A 40 9.52 -11.96 2.50
N VAL A 41 10.85 -11.93 2.30
CA VAL A 41 11.78 -11.11 3.09
C VAL A 41 11.68 -9.63 2.74
N VAL A 42 11.13 -9.27 1.57
CA VAL A 42 10.98 -7.89 1.16
C VAL A 42 9.96 -7.20 2.07
N VAL A 43 10.43 -6.22 2.85
CA VAL A 43 9.58 -5.41 3.72
C VAL A 43 8.82 -4.40 2.88
N ILE A 44 7.49 -4.46 2.92
CA ILE A 44 6.63 -3.45 2.31
C ILE A 44 6.38 -2.36 3.38
N PRO A 45 6.72 -1.09 3.10
CA PRO A 45 6.46 0.01 4.02
C PRO A 45 4.97 0.12 4.33
N ARG A 46 4.63 0.43 5.59
CA ARG A 46 3.24 0.55 6.03
C ARG A 46 2.69 1.97 5.92
N ASN A 47 3.57 2.96 5.82
CA ASN A 47 3.24 4.37 5.79
C ASN A 47 4.24 5.14 4.91
N ALA A 48 3.91 6.39 4.60
CA ALA A 48 4.71 7.23 3.71
C ALA A 48 6.09 7.54 4.30
N THR A 49 6.21 7.70 5.62
CA THR A 49 7.49 8.01 6.28
C THR A 49 8.47 6.84 6.22
N GLU A 50 7.99 5.60 6.42
CA GLU A 50 8.79 4.39 6.20
C GLU A 50 9.22 4.26 4.73
N ALA A 51 8.31 4.52 3.79
CA ALA A 51 8.61 4.43 2.37
C ALA A 51 9.64 5.48 1.93
N GLN A 52 9.59 6.69 2.49
CA GLN A 52 10.54 7.76 2.20
C GLN A 52 11.97 7.42 2.65
N GLY A 53 12.14 6.57 3.67
CA GLY A 53 13.44 6.09 4.10
C GLY A 53 14.07 5.04 3.18
N ASP A 54 13.29 4.43 2.28
CA ASP A 54 13.77 3.44 1.32
C ASP A 54 14.13 4.12 -0.01
N THR A 55 15.36 3.90 -0.46
CA THR A 55 15.88 4.50 -1.69
C THR A 55 15.16 4.03 -2.94
N LYS A 56 14.65 2.79 -2.97
CA LYS A 56 13.87 2.27 -4.11
C LYS A 56 12.53 2.97 -4.22
N TRP A 57 11.84 3.16 -3.11
CA TRP A 57 10.56 3.86 -3.06
C TRP A 57 10.72 5.35 -3.36
N SER A 58 11.77 5.98 -2.82
CA SER A 58 12.10 7.37 -3.12
C SER A 58 12.44 7.59 -4.60
N HIS A 59 13.17 6.64 -5.20
CA HIS A 59 13.47 6.69 -6.63
C HIS A 59 12.21 6.54 -7.50
N ALA A 60 11.37 5.55 -7.20
CA ALA A 60 10.10 5.36 -7.92
C ALA A 60 9.18 6.60 -7.80
N MET A 61 9.08 7.20 -6.61
CA MET A 61 8.32 8.43 -6.42
C MET A 61 8.84 9.58 -7.28
N LYS A 62 10.18 9.69 -7.41
CA LYS A 62 10.80 10.70 -8.28
C LYS A 62 10.48 10.46 -9.75
N GLU A 63 10.57 9.22 -10.23
CA GLU A 63 10.22 8.87 -11.61
C GLU A 63 8.75 9.21 -11.92
N GLU A 64 7.84 8.94 -10.99
CA GLU A 64 6.43 9.34 -11.11
C GLU A 64 6.29 10.86 -11.17
N LEU A 65 6.91 11.62 -10.26
CA LEU A 65 6.88 13.09 -10.30
C LEU A 65 7.39 13.66 -11.63
N GLU A 66 8.48 13.12 -12.16
CA GLU A 66 9.00 13.49 -13.48
C GLU A 66 8.03 13.14 -14.62
N ALA A 67 7.29 12.04 -14.51
CA ALA A 67 6.27 11.67 -15.47
C ALA A 67 5.05 12.60 -15.43
N LEU A 68 4.63 13.02 -14.23
CA LEU A 68 3.53 13.97 -14.06
C LEU A 68 3.89 15.34 -14.65
N ASP A 69 5.10 15.82 -14.38
CA ASP A 69 5.63 17.07 -14.95
C ASP A 69 5.67 17.01 -16.48
N ARG A 70 6.21 15.92 -17.05
CA ARG A 70 6.28 15.74 -18.51
C ARG A 70 4.90 15.73 -19.17
N ASN A 71 3.91 15.15 -18.50
CA ASN A 71 2.56 15.04 -19.03
C ASN A 71 1.75 16.33 -18.86
N GLN A 72 2.22 17.30 -18.07
CA GLN A 72 1.52 18.55 -17.76
C GLN A 72 0.09 18.30 -17.25
N THR A 73 -0.13 17.16 -16.59
CA THR A 73 -1.45 16.75 -16.08
C THR A 73 -1.67 17.13 -14.61
N TRP A 74 -0.61 17.58 -13.92
CA TRP A 74 -0.63 17.93 -12.51
C TRP A 74 0.09 19.24 -12.25
N GLU A 75 -0.44 20.02 -11.32
CA GLU A 75 0.16 21.25 -10.81
C GLU A 75 0.36 21.09 -9.30
N VAL A 76 1.54 21.48 -8.81
CA VAL A 76 1.82 21.53 -7.37
C VAL A 76 1.24 22.83 -6.84
N VAL A 77 0.23 22.73 -5.98
CA VAL A 77 -0.45 23.87 -5.37
C VAL A 77 -0.32 23.79 -3.86
N ASP A 78 -0.32 24.96 -3.20
CA ASP A 78 -0.42 25.03 -1.76
C ASP A 78 -1.78 24.50 -1.28
N ILE A 79 -1.81 23.97 -0.06
CA ILE A 79 -3.06 23.48 0.55
C ILE A 79 -4.01 24.67 0.72
N PRO A 80 -5.23 24.63 0.15
CA PRO A 80 -6.20 25.71 0.31
C PRO A 80 -6.66 25.81 1.77
N GLU A 81 -6.88 27.02 2.27
CA GLU A 81 -7.29 27.30 3.67
C GLU A 81 -8.52 26.51 4.15
N ALA A 82 -9.41 26.12 3.24
CA ALA A 82 -10.65 25.41 3.55
C ALA A 82 -10.55 23.89 3.37
N ALA A 83 -9.36 23.33 3.12
CA ALA A 83 -9.17 21.92 2.84
C ALA A 83 -8.22 21.25 3.84
N ASP A 84 -8.61 20.05 4.28
CA ASP A 84 -7.74 19.19 5.07
C ASP A 84 -6.80 18.40 4.15
N LEU A 85 -5.52 18.32 4.54
CA LEU A 85 -4.55 17.47 3.87
C LEU A 85 -4.92 15.99 4.08
N VAL A 86 -5.09 15.26 2.98
CA VAL A 86 -5.33 13.81 3.02
C VAL A 86 -4.00 13.08 2.87
N GLY A 87 -3.74 12.11 3.76
CA GLY A 87 -2.60 11.20 3.65
C GLY A 87 -1.31 11.62 4.35
N SER A 88 -1.42 12.41 5.44
CA SER A 88 -0.28 12.74 6.33
C SER A 88 0.24 11.55 7.14
#